data_AF-A0A2A2QNC1-F1
#
_entry.id   AF-A0A2A2QNC1-F1
#
_cell.length_a   1.000
_cell.length_b   1.000
_cell.length_c   1.000
_cell.angle_alpha   90.00
_cell.angle_beta   90.00
_cell.angle_gamma   90.00
#
_symmetry.space_group_name_H-M   'P 1'
#
loop_
_entity.id
_entity.type
_entity.pdbx_description
1 polymer ?
#
loop_
_entity_poly.entity_id
_entity_poly.type
_entity_poly.pdbx_seq_one_letter_code
_entity_poly.pdbx_strand_id
1 'polypeptide(L)' 'MKTVILSATFDGQHIQLDEPYALPLHARLLVTLLPTEPDPEGEAFLRLAAQNLARAYGANEPDYTLADLKEINPLYEGK' A
#
# COMPACT_ATOMS: atom_id res chain seq x y z
N MET A 1 5.88 11.72 -24.31
CA MET A 1 7.04 11.38 -23.45
C MET A 1 6.53 10.48 -22.34
N LYS A 2 7.26 9.40 -22.02
CA LYS A 2 6.90 8.48 -20.94
C LYS A 2 7.60 8.96 -19.66
N THR A 3 6.85 9.14 -18.58
CA THR A 3 7.43 9.39 -17.26
C THR A 3 8.16 8.13 -16.79
N VAL A 4 9.37 8.31 -16.27
CA VAL A 4 10.16 7.26 -15.61
C VAL A 4 10.37 7.66 -14.17
N ILE A 5 10.28 6.69 -13.26
CA ILE A 5 10.64 6.84 -11.86
C ILE A 5 12.05 6.28 -11.73
N LEU A 6 12.96 7.07 -11.18
CA LEU A 6 14.35 6.68 -10.96
C LEU A 6 14.62 6.73 -9.46
N SER A 7 15.18 5.66 -8.91
CA SER A 7 15.65 5.63 -7.53
C SER A 7 16.99 6.37 -7.41
N ALA A 8 17.16 7.06 -6.29
CA ALA A 8 18.35 7.85 -6.04
C ALA A 8 18.57 8.04 -4.54
N THR A 9 19.83 8.27 -4.18
CA THR A 9 20.26 8.65 -2.84
C THR A 9 20.85 10.06 -2.84
N PHE A 10 20.81 10.73 -1.69
CA PHE A 10 21.47 12.03 -1.51
C PHE A 10 22.75 11.85 -0.72
N ASP A 11 23.89 12.20 -1.32
CA ASP A 11 25.23 12.03 -0.70
C ASP A 11 25.63 13.20 0.21
N GLY A 12 24.74 14.19 0.40
CA GLY A 12 25.00 15.44 1.11
C GLY A 12 25.27 16.63 0.20
N GLN A 13 25.55 16.40 -1.08
CA GLN A 13 25.85 17.45 -2.08
C GLN A 13 25.08 17.26 -3.39
N HIS A 14 24.90 16.03 -3.84
CA HIS A 14 24.28 15.66 -5.11
C HIS A 14 23.24 14.55 -4.92
N ILE A 15 22.22 14.56 -5.79
CA ILE A 15 21.29 13.44 -5.96
C ILE A 15 21.95 12.45 -6.91
N GLN A 16 22.31 11.26 -6.40
CA GLN A 16 22.95 10.20 -7.15
C GLN A 16 21.90 9.18 -7.58
N LEU A 17 21.71 8.99 -8.88
CA LEU A 17 20.86 7.92 -9.38
C LEU A 17 21.50 6.56 -9.05
N ASP A 18 20.70 5.64 -8.54
CA ASP A 18 21.20 4.30 -8.16
C ASP A 18 21.61 3.48 -9.40
N GLU A 19 20.98 3.76 -10.54
CA GLU A 19 21.28 3.16 -11.83
C GLU A 19 21.67 4.24 -12.87
N PRO A 20 22.61 3.93 -13.79
CA PRO A 20 22.97 4.84 -14.87
C PRO A 20 21.75 5.17 -15.75
N TYR A 21 21.48 6.46 -15.91
CA TYR A 21 20.41 6.94 -16.78
C TYR A 21 20.87 8.16 -17.59
N ALA A 22 20.64 8.13 -18.91
CA ALA A 22 21.00 9.23 -19.79
C ALA A 22 19.98 10.38 -19.61
N LEU A 23 20.32 11.34 -18.75
CA LEU A 23 19.53 12.55 -18.54
C LEU A 23 19.81 13.57 -19.66
N PRO A 24 18.78 13.97 -20.44
CA PRO A 24 18.93 15.03 -21.41
C PRO A 24 19.28 16.37 -20.74
N LEU A 25 20.06 17.19 -21.43
CA LEU A 25 20.31 18.57 -20.99
C LEU A 25 18.99 19.33 -20.84
N HIS A 26 18.81 20.03 -19.72
CA HIS A 26 17.58 20.77 -19.37
C HIS A 26 16.31 19.89 -19.25
N ALA A 27 16.45 18.59 -19.00
CA ALA A 27 15.31 17.75 -18.68
C ALA A 27 14.52 18.33 -17.48
N ARG A 28 13.19 18.35 -17.61
CA ARG A 28 12.31 18.71 -16.49
C ARG A 28 12.21 17.51 -15.54
N LEU A 29 12.61 17.72 -14.29
CA LEU A 29 12.61 16.69 -13.26
C LEU A 29 11.52 16.98 -12.22
N LEU A 30 10.89 15.91 -11.72
CA LEU A 30 10.09 15.94 -10.50
C LEU A 30 10.87 15.17 -9.44
N VAL A 31 11.19 15.83 -8.33
CA VAL A 31 11.93 15.21 -7.22
C VAL A 31 10.97 14.94 -6.08
N THR A 32 10.90 13.68 -5.64
CA THR A 32 10.10 13.26 -4.49
C THR A 32 11.05 12.72 -3.43
N LEU A 33 11.06 13.35 -2.26
CA LEU A 33 11.82 12.87 -1.12
C LEU A 33 11.00 11.79 -0.41
N LEU A 34 11.56 10.59 -0.32
CA LEU A 34 10.95 9.51 0.44
C LEU A 34 11.19 9.73 1.94
N PRO A 35 10.22 9.40 2.81
CA PRO A 35 10.41 9.49 4.24
C PRO A 35 11.58 8.58 4.67
N THR A 36 12.54 9.17 5.37
CA THR A 36 13.71 8.47 5.94
C THR A 36 13.50 8.07 7.39
N GLU A 37 12.55 8.72 8.07
CA GLU A 37 12.20 8.39 9.44
C GLU A 37 11.15 7.28 9.44
N PRO A 38 11.19 6.39 10.46
CA PRO A 38 10.11 5.43 10.64
C PRO A 38 8.79 6.18 10.76
N ASP A 39 7.73 5.60 10.18
CA ASP A 39 6.35 6.09 10.30
C ASP A 39 5.65 5.29 11.41
N PRO A 40 5.79 5.69 12.69
CA PRO A 40 5.26 4.91 13.80
C PRO A 40 3.74 4.77 13.75
N GLU A 41 3.05 5.75 13.17
CA GLU A 41 1.60 5.71 12.98
C GLU A 41 1.21 4.71 11.89
N GLY A 42 1.89 4.76 10.74
CA GLY A 42 1.72 3.78 9.67
C GLY A 42 2.03 2.36 10.12
N GLU A 43 3.13 2.15 10.85
CA GLU A 43 3.47 0.84 11.42
C GLU A 43 2.43 0.38 12.46
N ALA A 44 1.95 1.28 13.33
CA ALA A 44 0.90 0.97 14.29
C ALA A 44 -0.41 0.59 13.59
N PHE A 45 -0.77 1.30 12.53
CA PHE A 45 -1.93 1.00 11.71
C PHE A 45 -1.81 -0.37 11.03
N LEU A 46 -0.68 -0.66 10.39
CA LEU A 46 -0.44 -1.95 9.74
C LEU A 46 -0.50 -3.11 10.73
N ARG A 47 0.07 -2.94 11.93
CA ARG A 47 -0.01 -3.93 13.01
C ARG A 47 -1.45 -4.15 13.47
N LEU A 48 -2.22 -3.08 13.68
CA LEU A 48 -3.63 -3.17 14.06
C LEU A 48 -4.46 -3.86 12.95
N ALA A 49 -4.22 -3.51 11.69
CA ALA A 49 -4.90 -4.10 10.54
C ALA A 49 -4.62 -5.61 10.45
N ALA A 50 -3.35 -6.02 10.58
CA ALA A 50 -2.96 -7.43 10.55
C ALA A 50 -3.62 -8.24 11.69
N GLN A 51 -3.66 -7.68 12.91
CA GLN A 51 -4.33 -8.33 14.05
C GLN A 51 -5.83 -8.52 13.82
N ASN A 52 -6.52 -7.50 13.30
CA ASN A 52 -7.94 -7.58 13.02
C ASN A 52 -8.24 -8.52 11.85
N LEU A 53 -7.39 -8.56 10.83
CA LEU A 53 -7.49 -9.51 9.74
C LEU A 53 -7.38 -10.95 10.25
N ALA A 54 -6.38 -11.24 11.08
CA ALA A 54 -6.22 -12.56 11.69
C ALA A 54 -7.42 -12.94 12.57
N ARG A 55 -8.00 -11.97 13.29
CA ARG A 55 -9.20 -12.17 14.11
C ARG A 55 -10.44 -12.48 13.28
N ALA A 56 -10.62 -11.82 12.14
CA ALA A 56 -11.78 -12.00 11.27
C ALA A 56 -11.91 -13.45 10.77
N TYR A 57 -10.78 -14.13 10.56
CA TYR A 57 -10.72 -15.54 10.15
C TYR A 57 -10.30 -16.47 11.30
N GLY A 58 -10.52 -16.05 12.55
CA GLY A 58 -10.19 -16.82 13.74
C GLY A 58 -11.30 -17.79 14.13
N ALA A 59 -11.03 -18.71 15.07
CA ALA A 59 -12.00 -19.72 15.52
C ALA A 59 -13.27 -19.16 16.18
N ASN A 60 -13.31 -17.86 16.49
CA ASN A 60 -14.47 -17.16 17.06
C ASN A 60 -15.22 -16.33 16.00
N GLU A 61 -15.03 -16.61 14.71
CA GLU A 61 -15.85 -16.05 13.65
C GLU A 61 -17.32 -16.45 13.87
N PRO A 62 -18.27 -15.50 13.84
CA PRO A 62 -19.68 -15.84 13.95
C PRO A 62 -20.14 -16.57 12.69
N ASP A 63 -20.78 -17.73 12.85
CA ASP A 63 -21.46 -18.41 11.76
C ASP A 63 -22.66 -17.56 11.31
N TYR A 64 -22.53 -16.90 10.16
CA TYR A 64 -23.63 -16.18 9.54
C TYR A 64 -24.57 -17.16 8.84
N THR A 65 -25.79 -17.26 9.34
CA THR A 65 -26.83 -18.16 8.82
C THR A 65 -27.86 -17.41 7.98
N LEU A 66 -28.74 -18.14 7.31
CA LEU A 66 -29.88 -17.53 6.61
C LEU A 66 -30.83 -16.75 7.54
N ALA A 67 -30.81 -17.04 8.86
CA ALA A 67 -31.62 -16.32 9.84
C ALA A 67 -31.09 -14.90 10.11
N ASP A 68 -29.82 -14.63 9.77
CA ASP A 68 -29.20 -13.31 9.94
C ASP A 68 -29.50 -12.36 8.77
N LEU A 69 -30.14 -12.87 7.71
CA LEU A 69 -30.56 -12.07 6.55
C LEU A 69 -31.82 -11.29 6.88
N LYS A 70 -31.79 -9.96 6.69
CA LYS A 70 -32.98 -9.10 6.78
C LYS A 70 -33.97 -9.36 5.64
N GLU A 71 -33.45 -9.58 4.44
CA GLU A 71 -34.21 -9.93 3.24
C GLU A 71 -33.41 -10.95 2.43
N ILE A 72 -34.10 -11.95 1.90
CA ILE A 72 -33.48 -12.98 1.05
C ILE A 72 -33.30 -12.40 -0.36
N ASN A 73 -32.09 -12.49 -0.90
CA ASN A 73 -31.85 -12.15 -2.31
C ASN A 73 -32.32 -13.31 -3.21
N PRO A 74 -33.41 -13.15 -3.99
CA PRO A 74 -33.95 -14.22 -4.83
C PRO A 74 -33.07 -14.56 -6.03
N LEU A 75 -32.07 -13.73 -6.35
CA LEU A 75 -31.08 -13.96 -7.41
C LEU A 75 -29.79 -14.62 -6.89
N TYR A 76 -29.69 -14.90 -5.59
CA TYR A 76 -28.54 -15.58 -5.04
C TYR A 76 -28.63 -17.08 -5.36
N GLU A 77 -27.83 -17.54 -6.32
CA GLU A 77 -27.83 -18.93 -6.82
C GLU A 77 -27.21 -19.96 -5.85
N GLY A 78 -27.09 -19.64 -4.55
CA GLY A 78 -26.35 -20.37 -3.52
C GLY A 78 -26.20 -21.86 -3.76
N LYS A 79 -25.01 -22.28 -4.19
CA LYS A 79 -24.54 -23.67 -4.17
C LYS A 79 -23.63 -23.88 -2.98
#